data_AF-A0A966EKQ3-F1
#
_entry.id   AF-A0A966EKQ3-F1
#
_cell.length_a   1.000
_cell.length_b   1.000
_cell.length_c   1.000
_cell.angle_alpha   90.00
_cell.angle_beta   90.00
_cell.angle_gamma   90.00
#
_symmetry.space_group_name_H-M   'P 1'
#
loop_
_entity.id
_entity.type
_entity.pdbx_description
1 polymer ?
#
loop_
_entity_poly.entity_id
_entity_poly.type
_entity_poly.pdbx_seq_one_letter_code
_entity_poly.pdbx_strand_id
1 'polypeptide(L)' 'KTEGSWKGGWYGAPSVIGGVRIEHHDYVPCRVPEWRVVFSEPADLLSPPSVPDDAEWKLYPTEPQ' A
#
# COMPACT_ATOMS: atom_id res chain seq x y z
N LYS A 1 19.23 -4.60 -9.41
CA LYS A 1 18.14 -3.97 -8.63
C LYS A 1 16.99 -4.95 -8.69
N THR A 2 16.57 -5.56 -7.57
CA THR A 2 15.31 -6.29 -7.54
C THR A 2 14.21 -5.27 -7.75
N GLU A 3 13.51 -5.40 -8.87
CA GLU A 3 12.41 -4.54 -9.28
C GLU A 3 11.27 -4.61 -8.24
N GLY A 4 10.36 -3.62 -8.27
CA GLY A 4 9.19 -3.63 -7.40
C GLY A 4 8.38 -4.92 -7.62
N SER A 5 7.87 -5.52 -6.54
CA SER A 5 7.02 -6.71 -6.63
C SER A 5 5.83 -6.55 -5.70
N TRP A 6 4.71 -7.17 -6.08
CA TRP A 6 3.56 -7.31 -5.20
C TRP A 6 3.87 -8.28 -4.06
N LYS A 7 3.44 -7.92 -2.85
CA LYS A 7 3.62 -8.73 -1.63
C LYS A 7 2.26 -8.94 -0.97
N GLY A 8 1.86 -10.19 -0.81
CA GLY A 8 0.68 -10.59 -0.04
C GLY A 8 0.97 -10.70 1.46
N GLY A 9 -0.05 -11.13 2.22
CA GLY A 9 0.05 -11.36 3.67
C GLY A 9 -0.23 -10.13 4.55
N TRP A 10 -0.51 -8.98 3.94
CA TRP A 10 -0.86 -7.75 4.64
C TRP A 10 -2.34 -7.71 5.00
N TYR A 11 -2.67 -7.18 6.18
CA TYR A 11 -4.00 -6.69 6.47
C TYR A 11 -4.11 -5.24 5.99
N GLY A 12 -5.21 -4.90 5.31
CA GLY A 12 -5.46 -3.57 4.78
C GLY A 12 -6.89 -3.12 5.07
N ALA A 13 -7.06 -1.89 5.55
CA ALA A 13 -8.37 -1.29 5.79
C ALA A 13 -8.39 0.19 5.36
N PRO A 14 -9.49 0.70 4.76
CA PRO A 14 -9.65 2.12 4.50
C PRO A 14 -9.50 2.94 5.79
N SER A 15 -8.75 4.04 5.72
CA SER A 15 -8.58 4.95 6.86
C SER A 15 -9.60 6.09 6.83
N VAL A 16 -10.07 6.53 8.01
CA VAL A 16 -11.00 7.67 8.13
C VAL A 16 -10.41 9.01 7.69
N ILE A 17 -9.08 9.10 7.55
CA ILE A 17 -8.35 10.27 7.04
C ILE A 17 -7.86 10.07 5.59
N GLY A 18 -8.42 9.10 4.87
CA GLY A 18 -8.14 8.77 3.47
C GLY A 18 -7.02 7.75 3.26
N GLY A 19 -6.97 7.11 2.09
CA GLY A 19 -6.02 6.04 1.79
C GLY A 19 -6.27 4.76 2.59
N VAL A 20 -5.28 3.87 2.61
CA VAL A 20 -5.37 2.53 3.20
C VAL A 20 -4.36 2.39 4.32
N ARG A 21 -4.82 2.03 5.51
CA ARG A 21 -3.94 1.58 6.59
C ARG A 21 -3.57 0.13 6.35
N ILE A 22 -2.27 -0.15 6.29
CA ILE A 22 -1.72 -1.49 6.10
C ILE A 22 -0.93 -1.95 7.33
N GLU A 23 -1.06 -3.22 7.66
CA GLU A 23 -0.42 -3.86 8.80
C GLU A 23 0.14 -5.23 8.41
N HIS A 24 1.33 -5.53 8.95
CA HIS A 24 1.99 -6.82 8.82
C HIS A 24 2.91 -7.01 10.02
N HIS A 25 3.00 -8.23 10.56
CA HIS A 25 3.71 -8.52 11.80
C HIS A 25 5.20 -8.11 11.79
N ASP A 26 5.84 -8.15 10.63
CA ASP A 26 7.24 -7.73 10.44
C ASP A 26 7.46 -6.22 10.28
N TYR A 27 6.39 -5.41 10.19
CA TYR A 27 6.48 -4.00 9.82
C TYR A 27 5.66 -3.08 10.72
N VAL A 28 6.12 -1.82 10.85
CA VAL A 28 5.35 -0.78 11.54
C VAL A 28 4.10 -0.45 10.71
N PRO A 29 2.89 -0.42 11.33
CA PRO A 29 1.68 0.03 10.67
C PRO A 29 1.85 1.38 9.98
N CYS A 30 1.35 1.51 8.76
CA CYS A 30 1.41 2.77 8.03
C CYS A 30 0.19 2.98 7.13
N ARG A 31 0.03 4.22 6.67
CA ARG A 31 -1.01 4.59 5.71
C ARG A 31 -0.39 4.83 4.35
N VAL A 32 -0.97 4.26 3.31
CA VAL A 32 -0.52 4.33 1.92
C VAL A 32 -1.67 4.78 1.02
N PRO A 33 -1.39 5.37 -0.15
CA PRO A 33 -2.45 5.66 -1.12
C PRO A 33 -3.02 4.36 -1.72
N GLU A 34 -4.23 4.46 -2.24
CA GLU A 34 -4.98 3.31 -2.78
C GLU A 34 -4.25 2.61 -3.94
N TRP A 35 -3.54 3.35 -4.81
CA TRP A 35 -2.82 2.77 -5.95
C TRP A 35 -1.68 1.82 -5.54
N ARG A 36 -1.26 1.83 -4.27
CA ARG A 36 -0.24 0.91 -3.72
C ARG A 36 -0.83 -0.40 -3.20
N VAL A 37 -2.14 -0.56 -3.19
CA VAL A 37 -2.82 -1.72 -2.61
C VAL A 37 -3.79 -2.30 -3.63
N VAL A 38 -3.78 -3.62 -3.74
CA VAL A 38 -4.83 -4.38 -4.40
C VAL A 38 -5.41 -5.35 -3.38
N PHE A 39 -6.75 -5.45 -3.33
CA PHE A 39 -7.43 -6.37 -2.41
C PHE A 39 -7.71 -7.74 -3.04
N SER A 40 -7.46 -7.87 -4.34
CA SER A 40 -7.44 -9.12 -5.09
C SER A 40 -6.02 -9.41 -5.55
N GLU A 41 -5.64 -10.68 -5.59
CA GLU A 41 -4.34 -11.10 -6.12
C GLU A 41 -4.19 -10.65 -7.59
N PRO A 42 -3.10 -9.93 -7.95
CA PRO A 42 -2.81 -9.57 -9.34
C PRO A 42 -2.64 -10.80 -10.21
N ALA A 43 -3.01 -10.68 -11.50
CA ALA A 43 -2.72 -11.73 -12.48
C ALA A 43 -1.21 -11.91 -12.74
N ASP A 44 -0.41 -10.85 -12.55
CA ASP A 44 1.04 -10.88 -12.68
C ASP A 44 1.70 -10.15 -11.49
N LEU A 45 2.35 -10.92 -10.61
CA LEU A 45 3.03 -10.42 -9.42
C LEU A 45 4.32 -9.65 -9.70
N LEU A 46 4.87 -9.78 -10.92
CA LEU A 46 6.07 -9.08 -11.37
C LEU A 46 5.72 -7.77 -12.09
N SER A 47 4.47 -7.60 -12.51
CA SER A 47 4.01 -6.34 -13.09
C SER A 47 4.00 -5.22 -12.04
N PRO A 48 4.54 -4.03 -12.34
CA PRO A 48 4.44 -2.89 -11.44
C PRO A 48 3.00 -2.34 -11.37
N PRO A 49 2.60 -1.68 -10.27
CA PRO A 49 1.37 -0.90 -10.24
C PRO A 49 1.41 0.24 -11.27
N SER A 50 0.23 0.75 -11.64
CA SER A 50 0.12 2.04 -12.32
C SER A 50 0.47 3.16 -11.34
N VAL A 51 1.70 3.69 -11.43
CA VAL A 51 2.20 4.76 -10.56
C VAL A 51 1.82 6.13 -11.14
N PRO A 52 1.15 7.01 -10.38
CA PRO A 52 0.89 8.40 -10.79
C PRO A 52 2.16 9.24 -10.94
N ASP A 53 2.13 10.30 -11.76
CA ASP A 53 3.31 11.16 -12.01
C ASP A 53 3.85 11.82 -10.73
N ASP A 54 2.97 12.31 -9.84
CA ASP A 54 3.32 12.93 -8.55
C ASP A 54 3.06 11.97 -7.36
N ALA A 55 3.40 10.69 -7.54
CA ALA A 55 3.08 9.63 -6.58
C ALA A 55 3.73 9.80 -5.19
N GLU A 56 2.90 10.07 -4.17
CA GLU A 56 3.27 9.93 -2.76
C GLU A 56 3.19 8.48 -2.31
N TRP A 57 4.28 7.90 -1.79
CA TRP A 57 4.32 6.46 -1.46
C TRP A 57 3.78 6.10 -0.08
N LYS A 58 3.70 7.06 0.84
CA LYS A 58 3.26 6.89 2.23
C LYS A 58 2.59 8.17 2.70
N LEU A 59 1.42 8.04 3.29
CA LEU A 59 0.59 9.15 3.74
C LEU A 59 0.82 9.41 5.24
N TYR A 60 0.81 10.69 5.62
CA TYR A 60 0.87 11.14 7.01
C TYR A 60 -0.29 12.10 7.34
N PRO A 61 -0.81 12.10 8.58
CA PRO A 61 -0.45 11.21 9.68
C PRO A 61 -0.93 9.77 9.44
N THR A 62 -0.36 8.80 10.17
CA THR A 62 -0.76 7.38 10.07
C THR A 62 -2.11 7.11 10.73
N GLU A 63 -2.42 7.85 11.79
CA GLU A 63 -3.63 7.74 12.60
C GLU A 63 -4.34 9.10 12.68
N PRO A 64 -5.66 9.13 12.92
CA PRO A 64 -6.35 10.32 13.38
C PRO A 64 -5.77 10.80 14.73
N GLN A 65 -5.80 12.10 14.98
CA GLN A 65 -5.55 12.68 16.31
C GLN A 65 -6.76 12.55 17.21
#